data_AF-A0A075I159-F1
#
_entry.id   AF-A0A075I159-F1
#
_cell.length_a   1.000
_cell.length_b   1.000
_cell.length_c   1.000
_cell.angle_alpha   90.00
_cell.angle_beta   90.00
_cell.angle_gamma   90.00
#
_symmetry.space_group_name_H-M   'P 1'
#
loop_
_entity.id
_entity.type
_entity.pdbx_description
1 polymer ?
#
loop_
_entity_poly.entity_id
_entity_poly.type
_entity_poly.pdbx_seq_one_letter_code
_entity_poly.pdbx_strand_id
1 'polypeptide(L)' 'MGIIRSTFLVNEKGKIFKVYPKVKPAGHSKEVLEAYANV' A
#
# COMPACT_ATOMS: atom_id res chain seq x y z
N MET A 1 21.73 -7.48 3.84
CA MET A 1 20.85 -6.65 3.00
C MET A 1 19.74 -7.56 2.49
N GLY A 2 18.50 -7.40 2.97
CA GLY A 2 17.41 -8.37 2.74
C GLY A 2 16.34 -7.90 1.76
N ILE A 3 15.20 -8.59 1.72
CA ILE A 3 14.04 -8.23 0.89
C ILE A 3 13.22 -7.14 1.60
N ILE A 4 12.96 -6.03 0.91
CA ILE A 4 12.07 -4.97 1.38
C ILE A 4 10.68 -5.22 0.80
N ARG A 5 9.71 -5.50 1.66
CA ARG A 5 8.29 -5.58 1.26
C ARG A 5 7.74 -4.18 1.09
N SER A 6 7.13 -3.93 -0.06
CA SER A 6 6.50 -2.66 -0.39
C SER A 6 5.14 -2.89 -1.05
N THR A 7 4.21 -1.97 -0.85
CA THR A 7 2.89 -1.98 -1.49
C THR A 7 2.62 -0.63 -2.14
N PHE A 8 2.04 -0.66 -3.33
CA PHE A 8 1.72 0.53 -4.12
C PHE A 8 0.24 0.50 -4.47
N LEU A 9 -0.47 1.59 -4.22
CA LEU A 9 -1.86 1.75 -4.64
C LEU A 9 -1.92 2.60 -5.90
N VAL A 10 -2.54 2.04 -6.93
CA VAL A 10 -2.63 2.62 -8.28
C VAL A 10 -4.10 2.86 -8.58
N ASN A 11 -4.41 4.06 -9.05
CA ASN A 11 -5.77 4.40 -9.49
C ASN A 11 -6.03 3.93 -10.94
N GLU A 12 -7.27 4.04 -11.41
CA GLU A 12 -7.66 3.61 -12.76
C GLU A 12 -6.93 4.34 -13.89
N LYS A 13 -6.40 5.55 -13.61
CA LYS A 13 -5.57 6.33 -14.56
C LYS A 13 -4.10 5.89 -14.57
N GLY A 14 -3.74 4.82 -13.85
CA GLY A 14 -2.37 4.33 -13.74
C GLY A 14 -1.46 5.18 -12.86
N LYS A 15 -2.01 6.11 -12.07
CA LYS A 15 -1.26 6.97 -11.17
C LYS A 15 -1.17 6.34 -9.78
N ILE A 16 0.05 6.24 -9.26
CA ILE A 16 0.30 5.85 -7.87
C ILE A 16 -0.15 6.99 -6.96
N PHE A 17 -1.10 6.73 -6.07
CA PHE A 17 -1.58 7.72 -5.11
C PHE A 17 -1.13 7.44 -3.67
N LYS A 18 -0.68 6.20 -3.39
CA LYS A 18 -0.18 5.81 -2.06
C LYS A 18 0.96 4.79 -2.19
N VAL A 19 1.98 4.93 -1.36
CA VAL A 19 3.15 4.04 -1.30
C VAL A 19 3.43 3.65 0.14
N TYR A 20 3.64 2.36 0.37
CA TYR A 20 4.00 1.80 1.66
C TYR A 20 5.36 1.10 1.54
N PRO A 21 6.46 1.75 1.92
CA PRO A 21 7.77 1.11 1.98
C PRO A 21 7.95 0.35 3.31
N LYS A 22 8.68 -0.78 3.29
CA LYS A 22 9.10 -1.53 4.49
C LYS A 22 7.91 -2.05 5.33
N VAL A 23 6.95 -2.64 4.63
CA VAL A 23 5.67 -3.10 5.18
C VAL A 23 5.85 -4.29 6.13
N LYS A 24 5.16 -4.23 7.26
CA LYS A 24 4.94 -5.39 8.14
C LYS A 24 3.66 -6.11 7.71
N PRO A 25 3.67 -7.44 7.48
CA PRO A 25 2.49 -8.16 7.00
C PRO A 25 1.28 -8.09 7.93
N ALA A 26 1.51 -8.07 9.25
CA ALA A 26 0.45 -8.07 10.24
C ALA A 26 -0.33 -6.75 10.20
N GLY A 27 -1.62 -6.83 9.85
CA GLY A 27 -2.55 -5.69 9.86
C GLY A 27 -2.51 -4.79 8.61
N HIS A 28 -1.54 -4.97 7.72
CA HIS A 28 -1.39 -4.14 6.51
C HIS A 28 -2.61 -4.16 5.59
N SER A 29 -3.30 -5.30 5.51
CA SER A 29 -4.53 -5.43 4.72
C SER A 29 -5.64 -4.46 5.18
N LYS A 30 -5.72 -4.15 6.49
CA LYS A 30 -6.69 -3.16 7.00
C LYS A 30 -6.29 -1.75 6.62
N GLU A 31 -5.00 -1.40 6.75
CA GLU A 31 -4.46 -0.09 6.38
C GLU A 31 -4.66 0.20 4.88
N VAL A 32 -4.48 -0.81 4.03
CA VAL A 32 -4.78 -0.71 2.60
C VAL A 32 -6.27 -0.49 2.36
N LEU A 33 -7.15 -1.23 3.04
CA LEU A 33 -8.60 -1.10 2.88
C LEU A 33 -9.12 0.28 3.33
N GLU A 34 -8.63 0.79 4.47
CA GLU A 34 -8.95 2.14 4.96
C GLU A 34 -8.48 3.24 3.99
N ALA A 35 -7.35 3.02 3.33
CA ALA A 35 -6.85 3.93 2.31
C ALA A 35 -7.73 3.96 1.05
N TYR A 36 -8.47 2.89 0.75
CA TYR A 36 -9.48 2.88 -0.32
C TYR A 36 -10.84 3.42 0.13
N ALA A 37 -11.19 3.30 1.41
CA ALA A 37 -12.47 3.80 1.93
C ALA A 37 -12.56 5.34 1.98
N ASN A 38 -11.42 6.04 1.92
CA ASN A 38 -11.33 7.50 1.99
C ASN A 38 -10.89 8.15 0.66
N VAL A 39 -10.98 7.43 -0.45
CA VAL A 39 -10.68 7.90 -1.82
C VAL A 39 -11.98 8.05 -2.59
#